data_AF-A0A952B0C8-F1
#
_entry.id   AF-A0A952B0C8-F1
#
_cell.length_a   1.000
_cell.length_b   1.000
_cell.length_c   1.000
_cell.angle_alpha   90.00
_cell.angle_beta   90.00
_cell.angle_gamma   90.00
#
_symmetry.space_group_name_H-M   'P 1'
#
loop_
_entity.id
_entity.type
_entity.pdbx_description
1 polymer ?
#
loop_
_entity_poly.entity_id
_entity_poly.type
_entity_poly.pdbx_seq_one_letter_code
_entity_poly.pdbx_strand_id
1 'polypeptide(L)'
;MENTITHVAMDTHKKQHKIALHYPCHEEIVEFTINNKVRDIKKMVSKIKKHAPGKVEFCYEAGVCGFTLKRRIEQFDCRCNVIAPSLVPRKPGERVKTDRRDARKLLMMFKAGLLTEVHAPNEHQEAARELTRLRETAKDNLKRIRHQLLKFLTRHGYIYSNGNHWTQRHITWLRSLEFTEPKLANVFESYFNQMVYCIGRLEALDKEVELLAGSQEYKEIVGLLRCFHGIDTLSAITILTEIFEFGRFESPRHLMSYLGLTPSENSSGDKQKKGSITKAGNKRIRRLLNETSWHYRYRYAPSKALKKRRKEQPRWAIEIADAAGRRLSKRHRHLINKGKMPCKANIAVARELAGFIWFVVTQYHARKNTKDAA
;
A
#
# COMPACT_ATOMS: atom_id res chain seq x y z
N MET A 1 -13.12 -29.82 -24.01
CA MET A 1 -12.86 -28.52 -24.67
C MET A 1 -11.35 -28.37 -24.75
N GLU A 2 -10.77 -28.52 -25.93
CA GLU A 2 -9.34 -28.32 -26.11
C GLU A 2 -8.96 -26.90 -25.71
N ASN A 3 -7.97 -26.75 -24.84
CA ASN A 3 -7.53 -25.47 -24.34
C ASN A 3 -6.83 -24.71 -25.49
N THR A 4 -7.49 -23.77 -26.13
CA THR A 4 -6.94 -22.99 -27.27
C THR A 4 -6.09 -21.79 -26.83
N ILE A 5 -5.80 -21.67 -25.53
CA ILE A 5 -5.11 -20.50 -24.95
C ILE A 5 -3.60 -20.65 -25.06
N THR A 6 -2.97 -19.69 -25.73
CA THR A 6 -1.51 -19.51 -25.72
C THR A 6 -1.11 -18.78 -24.44
N HIS A 7 -0.24 -19.41 -23.64
CA HIS A 7 0.23 -18.83 -22.39
C HIS A 7 1.64 -18.28 -22.55
N VAL A 8 1.87 -17.08 -22.02
CA VAL A 8 3.16 -16.39 -22.08
C VAL A 8 3.53 -15.91 -20.67
N ALA A 9 4.73 -16.24 -20.21
CA ALA A 9 5.28 -15.71 -18.97
C ALA A 9 6.52 -14.88 -19.25
N MET A 10 6.63 -13.75 -18.56
CA MET A 10 7.75 -12.83 -18.70
C MET A 10 8.43 -12.64 -17.35
N ASP A 11 9.72 -12.96 -17.30
CA ASP A 11 10.59 -12.46 -16.25
C ASP A 11 11.07 -11.06 -16.65
N THR A 12 10.71 -10.06 -15.84
CA THR A 12 10.80 -8.66 -16.22
C THR A 12 12.01 -7.97 -15.61
N HIS A 13 12.86 -7.39 -16.48
CA HIS A 13 13.97 -6.56 -16.07
C HIS A 13 13.97 -5.22 -16.84
N LYS A 14 14.60 -4.19 -16.25
CA LYS A 14 14.59 -2.81 -16.77
C LYS A 14 15.06 -2.67 -18.22
N LYS A 15 16.00 -3.53 -18.65
CA LYS A 15 16.59 -3.49 -20.01
C LYS A 15 15.94 -4.50 -20.96
N GLN A 16 15.68 -5.72 -20.49
CA GLN A 16 15.28 -6.86 -21.30
C GLN A 16 14.29 -7.73 -20.54
N HIS A 17 13.44 -8.45 -21.25
CA HIS A 17 12.51 -9.44 -20.68
C HIS A 17 12.89 -10.82 -21.18
N LYS A 18 12.94 -11.80 -20.28
CA LYS A 18 13.01 -13.22 -20.66
C LYS A 18 11.59 -13.75 -20.77
N ILE A 19 11.30 -14.42 -21.86
CA ILE A 19 9.95 -14.89 -22.18
C ILE A 19 9.99 -16.40 -22.31
N ALA A 20 9.02 -17.03 -21.68
CA ALA A 20 8.65 -18.42 -21.91
C ALA A 20 7.22 -18.46 -22.45
N LEU A 21 7.00 -19.20 -23.52
CA LEU A 21 5.76 -19.25 -24.28
C LEU A 21 5.39 -20.71 -24.55
N HIS A 22 4.10 -21.04 -24.42
CA HIS A 22 3.57 -22.36 -24.77
C HIS A 22 2.33 -22.21 -25.65
N TYR A 23 2.40 -22.72 -26.87
CA TYR A 23 1.25 -22.88 -27.76
C TYR A 23 0.49 -24.15 -27.40
N PRO A 24 -0.85 -24.17 -27.42
CA PRO A 24 -1.62 -25.33 -27.00
C PRO A 24 -1.40 -26.58 -27.87
N CYS A 25 -1.07 -26.40 -29.15
CA CYS A 25 -0.83 -27.49 -30.10
C CYS A 25 0.62 -27.97 -30.16
N HIS A 26 1.51 -27.46 -29.29
CA HIS A 26 2.94 -27.81 -29.28
C HIS A 26 3.34 -28.25 -27.87
N GLU A 27 4.11 -29.34 -27.76
CA GLU A 27 4.65 -29.79 -26.47
C GLU A 27 5.80 -28.89 -25.97
N GLU A 28 6.52 -28.26 -26.89
CA GLU A 28 7.71 -27.48 -26.55
C GLU A 28 7.39 -26.07 -26.04
N ILE A 29 8.15 -25.66 -25.01
CA ILE A 29 8.15 -24.28 -24.51
C ILE A 29 9.19 -23.49 -25.32
N VAL A 30 8.72 -22.43 -25.98
CA VAL A 30 9.57 -21.51 -26.73
C VAL A 30 10.12 -20.45 -25.77
N GLU A 31 11.44 -20.29 -25.74
CA GLU A 31 12.13 -19.32 -24.88
C GLU A 31 12.92 -18.31 -25.70
N PHE A 32 12.76 -17.02 -25.41
CA PHE A 32 13.52 -15.96 -26.08
C PHE A 32 13.64 -14.71 -25.21
N THR A 33 14.43 -13.74 -25.67
CA THR A 33 14.65 -12.45 -24.99
C THR A 33 14.25 -11.30 -25.89
N ILE A 34 13.60 -10.29 -25.33
CA ILE A 34 13.33 -9.01 -26.01
C ILE A 34 13.89 -7.85 -25.21
N ASN A 35 14.13 -6.72 -25.86
CA ASN A 35 14.40 -5.48 -25.13
C ASN A 35 13.11 -4.87 -24.59
N ASN A 36 13.21 -4.16 -23.47
CA ASN A 36 12.13 -3.37 -22.90
C ASN A 36 11.97 -2.05 -23.68
N LYS A 37 11.67 -2.16 -24.99
CA LYS A 37 11.37 -1.04 -25.89
C LYS A 37 9.96 -1.22 -26.44
N VAL A 38 9.23 -0.12 -26.62
CA VAL A 38 7.86 -0.13 -27.14
C VAL A 38 7.75 -0.90 -28.46
N ARG A 39 8.69 -0.64 -29.39
CA ARG A 39 8.77 -1.32 -30.69
C ARG A 39 8.94 -2.84 -30.55
N ASP A 40 9.79 -3.29 -29.65
CA ASP A 40 10.13 -4.70 -29.49
C ASP A 40 8.99 -5.47 -28.80
N ILE A 41 8.34 -4.85 -27.80
CA ILE A 41 7.13 -5.40 -27.17
C ILE A 41 6.00 -5.53 -28.20
N LYS A 42 5.76 -4.48 -29.01
CA LYS A 42 4.76 -4.51 -30.10
C LYS A 42 5.04 -5.66 -31.08
N LYS A 43 6.27 -5.76 -31.58
CA LYS A 43 6.68 -6.84 -32.49
C LYS A 43 6.47 -8.22 -31.88
N MET A 44 6.81 -8.39 -30.60
CA MET A 44 6.60 -9.65 -29.88
C MET A 44 5.11 -10.01 -29.85
N VAL A 45 4.24 -9.12 -29.35
CA VAL A 45 2.82 -9.42 -29.20
C VAL A 45 2.17 -9.73 -30.55
N SER A 46 2.46 -8.94 -31.59
CA SER A 46 1.95 -9.20 -32.95
C SER A 46 2.43 -10.55 -33.50
N LYS A 47 3.69 -10.92 -33.28
CA LYS A 47 4.22 -12.21 -33.73
C LYS A 47 3.54 -13.37 -33.02
N ILE A 48 3.34 -13.29 -31.71
CA ILE A 48 2.67 -14.35 -30.94
C ILE A 48 1.22 -14.48 -31.36
N LYS A 49 0.46 -13.37 -31.49
CA LYS A 49 -0.93 -13.41 -31.96
C LYS A 49 -1.07 -14.07 -33.33
N LYS A 50 -0.15 -13.82 -34.26
CA LYS A 50 -0.19 -14.40 -35.62
C LYS A 50 -0.10 -15.93 -35.62
N HIS A 51 0.64 -16.52 -34.65
CA HIS A 51 0.85 -17.97 -34.58
C HIS A 51 -0.05 -18.65 -33.56
N ALA A 52 -0.76 -17.88 -32.73
CA ALA A 52 -1.65 -18.41 -31.72
C ALA A 52 -2.96 -18.92 -32.38
N PRO A 53 -3.40 -20.15 -32.10
CA PRO A 53 -4.66 -20.68 -32.63
C PRO A 53 -5.90 -20.07 -31.96
N GLY A 54 -5.72 -19.26 -30.91
CA GLY A 54 -6.80 -18.68 -30.12
C GLY A 54 -6.33 -17.51 -29.25
N LYS A 55 -6.91 -17.38 -28.05
CA LYS A 55 -6.59 -16.29 -27.11
C LYS A 55 -5.13 -16.38 -26.65
N VAL A 56 -4.54 -15.22 -26.37
CA VAL A 56 -3.19 -15.11 -25.81
C VAL A 56 -3.26 -14.43 -24.45
N GLU A 57 -2.74 -15.11 -23.43
CA GLU A 57 -2.65 -14.59 -22.08
C GLU A 57 -1.20 -14.48 -21.63
N PHE A 58 -0.85 -13.31 -21.11
CA PHE A 58 0.48 -12.98 -20.60
C PHE A 58 0.47 -12.96 -19.08
N CYS A 59 1.60 -13.26 -18.45
CA CYS A 59 1.83 -12.97 -17.04
C CYS A 59 3.25 -12.46 -16.77
N TYR A 60 3.41 -11.64 -15.76
CA TYR A 60 4.71 -11.26 -15.20
C TYR A 60 4.61 -10.94 -13.72
N GLU A 61 5.70 -11.15 -12.97
CA GLU A 61 5.73 -10.78 -11.55
C GLU A 61 5.74 -9.26 -11.35
N ALA A 62 4.97 -8.77 -10.37
CA ALA A 62 4.97 -7.35 -10.01
C ALA A 62 6.39 -6.90 -9.63
N GLY A 63 6.91 -5.91 -10.35
CA GLY A 63 8.31 -5.51 -10.20
C GLY A 63 8.62 -4.18 -10.88
N VAL A 64 9.84 -4.06 -11.39
CA VAL A 64 10.42 -2.80 -11.90
C VAL A 64 9.66 -2.19 -13.10
N CYS A 65 8.90 -3.00 -13.83
CA CYS A 65 8.17 -2.55 -15.02
C CYS A 65 6.77 -1.97 -14.72
N GLY A 66 6.35 -1.96 -13.45
CA GLY A 66 5.06 -1.39 -13.02
C GLY A 66 3.87 -1.97 -13.79
N PHE A 67 2.85 -1.15 -14.02
CA PHE A 67 1.65 -1.52 -14.80
C PHE A 67 1.73 -1.08 -16.27
N THR A 68 2.75 -0.31 -16.66
CA THR A 68 2.95 0.15 -18.04
C THR A 68 3.10 -1.01 -19.02
N LEU A 69 3.79 -2.09 -18.62
CA LEU A 69 3.95 -3.27 -19.47
C LEU A 69 2.61 -3.98 -19.72
N LYS A 70 1.82 -4.21 -18.66
CA LYS A 70 0.44 -4.73 -18.76
C LYS A 70 -0.38 -3.91 -19.76
N ARG A 71 -0.44 -2.59 -19.59
CA ARG A 71 -1.20 -1.69 -20.47
C ARG A 71 -0.77 -1.77 -21.94
N ARG A 72 0.54 -1.80 -22.19
CA ARG A 72 1.09 -1.95 -23.55
C ARG A 72 0.70 -3.26 -24.21
N ILE A 73 0.61 -4.35 -23.44
CA ILE A 73 0.19 -5.66 -23.95
C ILE A 73 -1.33 -5.66 -24.20
N GLU A 74 -2.10 -5.11 -23.27
CA GLU A 74 -3.57 -5.04 -23.36
C GLU A 74 -4.08 -4.19 -24.53
N GLN A 75 -3.30 -3.21 -25.00
CA GLN A 75 -3.57 -2.47 -26.24
C GLN A 75 -3.67 -3.35 -27.50
N PHE A 76 -3.15 -4.59 -27.46
CA PHE A 76 -3.23 -5.54 -28.56
C PHE A 76 -4.34 -6.58 -28.36
N ASP A 77 -5.32 -6.31 -27.49
CA ASP A 77 -6.41 -7.24 -27.19
C ASP A 77 -5.87 -8.59 -26.69
N CYS A 78 -4.92 -8.52 -25.75
CA CYS A 78 -4.34 -9.66 -25.05
C CYS A 78 -4.47 -9.43 -23.55
N ARG A 79 -4.86 -10.46 -22.79
CA ARG A 79 -4.93 -10.36 -21.33
C ARG A 79 -3.52 -10.40 -20.75
N CYS A 80 -3.20 -9.54 -19.77
CA CYS A 80 -1.91 -9.56 -19.10
C CYS A 80 -2.03 -9.52 -17.56
N ASN A 81 -1.71 -10.62 -16.90
CA ASN A 81 -1.84 -10.77 -15.45
C ASN A 81 -0.55 -10.36 -14.74
N VAL A 82 -0.65 -9.42 -13.80
CA VAL A 82 0.48 -9.03 -12.95
C VAL A 82 0.44 -9.87 -11.69
N ILE A 83 1.49 -10.63 -11.40
CA ILE A 83 1.47 -11.67 -10.38
C ILE A 83 2.09 -11.18 -9.07
N ALA A 84 1.49 -11.53 -7.94
CA ALA A 84 1.98 -11.16 -6.61
C ALA A 84 3.23 -11.99 -6.23
N PRO A 85 4.44 -11.42 -6.17
CA PRO A 85 5.68 -12.21 -6.01
C PRO A 85 5.75 -12.94 -4.67
N SER A 86 5.13 -12.39 -3.62
CA SER A 86 5.09 -12.99 -2.28
C SER A 86 4.18 -14.21 -2.16
N LEU A 87 3.32 -14.45 -3.15
CA LEU A 87 2.37 -15.57 -3.17
C LEU A 87 2.76 -16.65 -4.20
N VAL A 88 3.83 -16.44 -4.96
CA VAL A 88 4.34 -17.45 -5.92
C VAL A 88 4.93 -18.64 -5.13
N PRO A 89 4.45 -19.88 -5.35
CA PRO A 89 4.97 -21.05 -4.66
C PRO A 89 6.48 -21.24 -4.90
N ARG A 90 7.22 -21.57 -3.84
CA ARG A 90 8.66 -21.87 -3.93
C ARG A 90 8.95 -23.23 -3.33
N LYS A 91 9.68 -24.08 -4.08
CA LYS A 91 10.11 -25.39 -3.59
C LYS A 91 11.28 -25.19 -2.60
N PRO A 92 11.18 -25.72 -1.37
CA PRO A 92 12.29 -25.69 -0.43
C PRO A 92 13.55 -26.36 -1.03
N GLY A 93 14.72 -25.76 -0.81
CA GLY A 93 16.00 -26.28 -1.31
C GLY A 93 16.37 -25.88 -2.74
N GLU A 94 15.49 -25.21 -3.48
CA GLU A 94 15.82 -24.65 -4.80
C GLU A 94 16.74 -23.44 -4.65
N ARG A 95 18.04 -23.63 -4.91
CA ARG A 95 19.10 -22.63 -4.71
C ARG A 95 19.65 -22.01 -5.99
N VAL A 96 19.41 -22.63 -7.15
CA VAL A 96 19.88 -22.13 -8.45
C VAL A 96 18.80 -21.27 -9.08
N LYS A 97 19.10 -19.98 -9.24
CA LYS A 97 18.21 -18.98 -9.84
C LYS A 97 18.80 -18.47 -11.16
N THR A 98 18.05 -18.60 -12.25
CA THR A 98 18.40 -17.97 -13.54
C THR A 98 17.14 -17.43 -14.19
N ASP A 99 17.24 -16.27 -14.85
CA ASP A 99 16.08 -15.57 -15.45
C ASP A 99 15.27 -16.46 -16.41
N ARG A 100 15.95 -17.35 -17.17
CA ARG A 100 15.26 -18.32 -18.05
C ARG A 100 14.44 -19.35 -17.27
N ARG A 101 15.02 -19.93 -16.21
CA ARG A 101 14.32 -20.90 -15.36
C ARG A 101 13.15 -20.25 -14.63
N ASP A 102 13.31 -19.01 -14.19
CA ASP A 102 12.26 -18.23 -13.53
C ASP A 102 11.09 -17.97 -14.49
N ALA A 103 11.35 -17.52 -15.72
CA ALA A 103 10.30 -17.35 -16.74
C ALA A 103 9.56 -18.66 -17.05
N ARG A 104 10.28 -19.78 -17.23
CA ARG A 104 9.69 -21.09 -17.50
C ARG A 104 8.83 -21.59 -16.34
N LYS A 105 9.32 -21.43 -15.11
CA LYS A 105 8.60 -21.81 -13.89
C LYS A 105 7.33 -20.99 -13.71
N LEU A 106 7.42 -19.67 -13.95
CA LEU A 106 6.27 -18.78 -13.93
C LEU A 106 5.22 -19.22 -14.96
N LEU A 107 5.64 -19.60 -16.18
CA LEU A 107 4.73 -20.13 -17.20
C LEU A 107 4.02 -21.40 -16.76
N MET A 108 4.75 -22.35 -16.18
CA MET A 108 4.16 -23.61 -15.69
C MET A 108 3.11 -23.35 -14.61
N MET A 109 3.40 -22.47 -13.65
CA MET A 109 2.45 -22.10 -12.60
C MET A 109 1.26 -21.31 -13.14
N PHE A 110 1.47 -20.48 -14.16
CA PHE A 110 0.42 -19.71 -14.81
C PHE A 110 -0.57 -20.63 -15.52
N LYS A 111 -0.07 -21.58 -16.32
CA LYS A 111 -0.89 -22.63 -16.97
C LYS A 111 -1.69 -23.45 -15.97
N ALA A 112 -1.09 -23.75 -14.81
CA ALA A 112 -1.74 -24.51 -13.75
C ALA A 112 -2.75 -23.71 -12.92
N GLY A 113 -2.92 -22.40 -13.17
CA GLY A 113 -3.82 -21.55 -12.40
C GLY A 113 -3.38 -21.31 -10.95
N LEU A 114 -2.10 -21.52 -10.63
CA LEU A 114 -1.56 -21.44 -9.26
C LEU A 114 -1.10 -20.03 -8.86
N LEU A 115 -1.20 -19.06 -9.77
CA LEU A 115 -0.69 -17.70 -9.56
C LEU A 115 -1.80 -16.75 -9.10
N THR A 116 -1.46 -15.89 -8.14
CA THR A 116 -2.37 -14.84 -7.66
C THR A 116 -2.12 -13.52 -8.39
N GLU A 117 -3.13 -13.02 -9.10
CA GLU A 117 -3.08 -11.72 -9.77
C GLU A 117 -3.18 -10.56 -8.78
N VAL A 118 -2.37 -9.53 -9.00
CA VAL A 118 -2.46 -8.21 -8.37
C VAL A 118 -3.46 -7.38 -9.14
N HIS A 119 -4.40 -6.79 -8.42
CA HIS A 119 -5.31 -5.81 -9.00
C HIS A 119 -4.53 -4.57 -9.46
N ALA A 120 -4.46 -4.37 -10.77
CA ALA A 120 -3.80 -3.23 -11.38
C ALA A 120 -4.70 -1.98 -11.29
N PRO A 121 -4.22 -0.84 -10.75
CA PRO A 121 -4.92 0.41 -10.88
C PRO A 121 -5.00 0.90 -12.33
N ASN A 122 -6.04 1.66 -12.61
CA ASN A 122 -6.04 2.54 -13.78
C ASN A 122 -5.02 3.69 -13.60
N GLU A 123 -4.78 4.46 -14.67
CA GLU A 123 -3.75 5.51 -14.65
C GLU A 123 -4.06 6.62 -13.65
N HIS A 124 -5.32 7.03 -13.52
CA HIS A 124 -5.76 8.05 -12.56
C HIS A 124 -5.56 7.59 -11.10
N GLN A 125 -5.91 6.35 -10.80
CA GLN A 125 -5.71 5.71 -9.49
C GLN A 125 -4.22 5.59 -9.15
N GLU A 126 -3.39 5.18 -10.11
CA GLU A 126 -1.94 5.11 -9.94
C GLU A 126 -1.35 6.50 -9.65
N ALA A 127 -1.77 7.54 -10.39
CA ALA A 127 -1.32 8.91 -10.17
C ALA A 127 -1.73 9.44 -8.78
N ALA A 128 -2.98 9.22 -8.36
CA ALA A 128 -3.45 9.61 -7.03
C ALA A 128 -2.66 8.91 -5.90
N ARG A 129 -2.33 7.64 -6.09
CA ARG A 129 -1.48 6.89 -5.17
C ARG A 129 -0.07 7.47 -5.11
N GLU A 130 0.54 7.79 -6.25
CA GLU A 130 1.89 8.37 -6.28
C GLU A 130 1.96 9.69 -5.51
N LEU A 131 0.94 10.55 -5.57
CA LEU A 131 0.87 11.77 -4.76
C LEU A 131 0.94 11.46 -3.25
N THR A 132 0.11 10.54 -2.75
CA THR A 132 0.13 10.15 -1.32
C THR A 132 1.46 9.52 -0.92
N ARG A 133 2.12 8.78 -1.83
CA ARG A 133 3.43 8.18 -1.58
C ARG A 133 4.56 9.21 -1.58
N LEU A 134 4.50 10.19 -2.47
CA LEU A 134 5.43 11.32 -2.56
C LEU A 134 5.41 12.15 -1.28
N ARG A 135 4.23 12.43 -0.74
CA ARG A 135 4.06 13.12 0.54
C ARG A 135 4.70 12.37 1.71
N GLU A 136 4.56 11.03 1.76
CA GLU A 136 5.24 10.24 2.79
C GLU A 136 6.78 10.29 2.62
N THR A 137 7.28 10.24 1.38
CA THR A 137 8.71 10.40 1.10
C THR A 137 9.21 11.77 1.58
N ALA A 138 8.44 12.85 1.38
CA ALA A 138 8.78 14.17 1.88
C ALA A 138 8.85 14.22 3.41
N LYS A 139 7.90 13.56 4.10
CA LYS A 139 7.93 13.40 5.57
C LYS A 139 9.18 12.64 6.04
N ASP A 140 9.54 11.55 5.36
CA ASP A 140 10.72 10.77 5.69
C ASP A 140 12.02 11.55 5.46
N ASN A 141 12.07 12.37 4.40
CA ASN A 141 13.19 13.29 4.16
C ASN A 141 13.31 14.32 5.27
N LEU A 142 12.19 14.94 5.68
CA LEU A 142 12.16 15.88 6.81
C LEU A 142 12.64 15.22 8.11
N LYS A 143 12.21 14.00 8.37
CA LYS A 143 12.67 13.24 9.55
C LYS A 143 14.17 12.95 9.49
N ARG A 144 14.68 12.57 8.31
CA ARG A 144 16.11 12.27 8.11
C ARG A 144 16.96 13.51 8.37
N ILE A 145 16.62 14.65 7.76
CA ILE A 145 17.40 15.88 7.92
C ILE A 145 17.37 16.42 9.35
N ARG A 146 16.20 16.36 10.01
CA ARG A 146 16.07 16.69 11.43
C ARG A 146 16.99 15.85 12.31
N HIS A 147 17.06 14.54 12.05
CA HIS A 147 17.95 13.66 12.79
C HIS A 147 19.43 13.97 12.54
N GLN A 148 19.82 14.21 11.28
CA GLN A 148 21.18 14.59 10.91
C GLN A 148 21.61 15.90 11.58
N LEU A 149 20.75 16.92 11.54
CA LEU A 149 20.99 18.20 12.20
C LEU A 149 21.19 18.03 13.71
N LEU A 150 20.32 17.29 14.40
CA LEU A 150 20.49 17.03 15.84
C LEU A 150 21.80 16.29 16.14
N LYS A 151 22.14 15.26 15.35
CA LYS A 151 23.39 14.49 15.55
C LYS A 151 24.65 15.28 15.23
N PHE A 152 24.57 16.24 14.32
CA PHE A 152 25.63 17.22 14.10
C PHE A 152 25.79 18.09 15.36
N LEU A 153 24.72 18.76 15.80
CA LEU A 153 24.73 19.64 16.97
C LEU A 153 25.23 18.93 18.25
N THR A 154 24.73 17.72 18.53
CA THR A 154 25.15 16.94 19.71
C THR A 154 26.65 16.62 19.70
N ARG A 155 27.24 16.31 18.54
CA ARG A 155 28.69 16.03 18.45
C ARG A 155 29.57 17.25 18.68
N HIS A 156 29.03 18.44 18.46
CA HIS A 156 29.73 19.70 18.64
C HIS A 156 29.35 20.41 19.96
N GLY A 157 28.70 19.70 20.89
CA GLY A 157 28.39 20.22 22.23
C GLY A 157 27.15 21.11 22.33
N TYR A 158 26.43 21.34 21.22
CA TYR A 158 25.19 22.12 21.24
C TYR A 158 24.02 21.25 21.70
N ILE A 159 23.66 21.39 22.98
CA ILE A 159 22.59 20.62 23.62
C ILE A 159 21.42 21.56 23.97
N TYR A 160 20.24 21.25 23.43
CA TYR A 160 19.01 21.96 23.75
C TYR A 160 18.34 21.36 24.99
N SER A 161 18.13 22.16 26.03
CA SER A 161 17.50 21.75 27.30
C SER A 161 16.14 22.41 27.57
N ASN A 162 15.74 23.41 26.79
CA ASN A 162 14.57 24.25 27.07
C ASN A 162 13.23 23.71 26.52
N GLY A 163 13.06 22.39 26.57
CA GLY A 163 11.83 21.69 26.19
C GLY A 163 11.98 20.79 24.95
N ASN A 164 10.90 20.71 24.16
CA ASN A 164 10.86 19.81 22.99
C ASN A 164 11.49 20.43 21.74
N HIS A 165 12.16 19.59 20.96
CA HIS A 165 12.67 19.95 19.64
C HIS A 165 11.55 20.30 18.64
N TRP A 166 11.93 21.05 17.60
CA TRP A 166 11.09 21.47 16.47
C TRP A 166 9.88 22.36 16.83
N THR A 167 9.92 22.96 18.02
CA THR A 167 9.03 24.03 18.45
C THR A 167 9.59 25.38 18.02
N GLN A 168 8.77 26.45 18.05
CA GLN A 168 9.26 27.80 17.76
C GLN A 168 10.45 28.19 18.63
N ARG A 169 10.42 27.85 19.93
CA ARG A 169 11.53 28.07 20.86
C ARG A 169 12.80 27.34 20.44
N HIS A 170 12.69 26.08 19.98
CA HIS A 170 13.84 25.35 19.45
C HIS A 170 14.37 25.96 18.16
N ILE A 171 13.50 26.43 17.26
CA ILE A 171 13.92 27.11 16.03
C ILE A 171 14.64 28.43 16.36
N THR A 172 14.15 29.20 17.31
CA THR A 172 14.83 30.41 17.79
C THR A 172 16.21 30.08 18.37
N TRP A 173 16.31 29.02 19.18
CA TRP A 173 17.60 28.56 19.71
C TRP A 173 18.56 28.11 18.60
N LEU A 174 18.09 27.38 17.59
CA LEU A 174 18.91 26.99 16.43
C LEU A 174 19.48 28.22 15.71
N ARG A 175 18.68 29.28 15.56
CA ARG A 175 19.10 30.52 14.92
C ARG A 175 20.06 31.37 15.76
N SER A 176 20.11 31.16 17.07
CA SER A 176 21.01 31.87 17.98
C SER A 176 22.33 31.14 18.20
N LEU A 177 22.60 30.04 17.49
CA LEU A 177 23.84 29.30 17.63
C LEU A 177 24.99 30.05 16.95
N GLU A 178 26.06 30.25 17.70
CA GLU A 178 27.31 30.81 17.19
C GLU A 178 28.35 29.70 17.11
N PHE A 179 29.11 29.66 16.01
CA PHE A 179 30.15 28.67 15.79
C PHE A 179 31.50 29.36 15.68
N THR A 180 32.47 28.94 16.50
CA THR A 180 33.84 29.49 16.47
C THR A 180 34.54 29.21 15.15
N GLU A 181 34.33 28.02 14.57
CA GLU A 181 34.91 27.61 13.30
C GLU A 181 33.93 27.91 12.15
N PRO A 182 34.29 28.79 11.18
CA PRO A 182 33.41 29.17 10.08
C PRO A 182 32.94 27.99 9.22
N LYS A 183 33.76 26.94 9.05
CA LYS A 183 33.34 25.74 8.31
C LYS A 183 32.17 25.02 8.98
N LEU A 184 32.10 25.00 10.31
CA LEU A 184 30.99 24.39 11.04
C LEU A 184 29.70 25.21 10.90
N ALA A 185 29.80 26.55 10.88
CA ALA A 185 28.67 27.42 10.57
C ALA A 185 28.07 27.09 9.19
N ASN A 186 28.91 26.92 8.16
CA ASN A 186 28.45 26.57 6.81
C ASN A 186 27.75 25.18 6.78
N VAL A 187 28.28 24.20 7.51
CA VAL A 187 27.65 22.87 7.61
C VAL A 187 26.30 22.96 8.32
N PHE A 188 26.21 23.73 9.41
CA PHE A 188 24.95 23.99 10.10
C PHE A 188 23.92 24.63 9.17
N GLU A 189 24.30 25.72 8.50
CA GLU A 189 23.43 26.45 7.57
C GLU A 189 22.91 25.55 6.46
N SER A 190 23.76 24.69 5.90
CA SER A 190 23.34 23.70 4.89
C SER A 190 22.25 22.75 5.41
N TYR A 191 22.45 22.17 6.60
CA TYR A 191 21.44 21.29 7.22
C TYR A 191 20.16 22.05 7.58
N PHE A 192 20.29 23.27 8.12
CA PHE A 192 19.16 24.10 8.50
C PHE A 192 18.32 24.50 7.29
N ASN A 193 18.96 24.97 6.22
CA ASN A 193 18.28 25.33 4.97
C ASN A 193 17.61 24.12 4.31
N GLN A 194 18.26 22.96 4.31
CA GLN A 194 17.63 21.73 3.83
C GLN A 194 16.41 21.33 4.67
N MET A 195 16.47 21.51 6.00
CA MET A 195 15.32 21.28 6.87
C MET A 195 14.17 22.23 6.55
N VAL A 196 14.45 23.53 6.41
CA VAL A 196 13.45 24.56 6.05
C VAL A 196 12.80 24.22 4.71
N TYR A 197 13.59 23.87 3.69
CA TYR A 197 13.08 23.40 2.40
C TYR A 197 12.18 22.16 2.55
N CYS A 198 12.58 21.16 3.34
CA CYS A 198 11.78 19.95 3.55
C CYS A 198 10.45 20.25 4.27
N ILE A 199 10.42 21.25 5.17
CA ILE A 199 9.18 21.71 5.81
C ILE A 199 8.25 22.31 4.76
N GLY A 200 8.71 23.30 3.99
CA GLY A 200 7.88 23.95 2.97
C GLY A 200 7.38 22.98 1.89
N ARG A 201 8.24 22.05 1.46
CA ARG A 201 7.85 20.99 0.52
C ARG A 201 6.77 20.08 1.09
N LEU A 202 6.85 19.71 2.37
CA LEU A 202 5.84 18.87 3.00
C LEU A 202 4.50 19.60 3.12
N GLU A 203 4.52 20.88 3.50
CA GLU A 203 3.32 21.72 3.59
C GLU A 203 2.64 21.91 2.23
N ALA A 204 3.40 22.09 1.15
CA ALA A 204 2.86 22.15 -0.21
C ALA A 204 2.17 20.82 -0.59
N LEU A 205 2.83 19.69 -0.35
CA LEU A 205 2.26 18.36 -0.61
C LEU A 205 1.06 18.04 0.28
N ASP A 206 1.00 18.55 1.51
CA ASP A 206 -0.17 18.42 2.37
C ASP A 206 -1.39 19.11 1.75
N LYS A 207 -1.23 20.31 1.18
CA LYS A 207 -2.30 21.00 0.45
C LYS A 207 -2.74 20.23 -0.79
N GLU A 208 -1.81 19.68 -1.57
CA GLU A 208 -2.15 18.86 -2.74
C GLU A 208 -2.95 17.60 -2.35
N VAL A 209 -2.58 16.95 -1.25
CA VAL A 209 -3.31 15.78 -0.73
C VAL A 209 -4.70 16.18 -0.22
N GLU A 210 -4.86 17.36 0.39
CA GLU A 210 -6.17 17.89 0.78
C GLU A 210 -7.06 18.16 -0.43
N LEU A 211 -6.50 18.74 -1.51
CA LEU A 211 -7.21 18.95 -2.77
C LEU A 211 -7.66 17.62 -3.40
N LEU A 212 -6.76 16.62 -3.45
CA LEU A 212 -7.11 15.28 -3.92
C LEU A 212 -8.24 14.67 -3.08
N ALA A 213 -8.16 14.78 -1.75
CA ALA A 213 -9.18 14.25 -0.86
C ALA A 213 -10.53 14.99 -0.97
N GLY A 214 -10.52 16.23 -1.46
CA GLY A 214 -11.70 17.05 -1.72
C GLY A 214 -12.27 16.92 -3.14
N SER A 215 -11.63 16.14 -4.03
CA SER A 215 -12.11 15.94 -5.40
C SER A 215 -13.42 15.14 -5.44
N GLN A 216 -14.17 15.27 -6.53
CA GLN A 216 -15.47 14.61 -6.71
C GLN A 216 -15.41 13.09 -6.49
N GLU A 217 -14.29 12.45 -6.85
CA GLU A 217 -14.10 11.01 -6.72
C GLU A 217 -13.92 10.55 -5.26
N TYR A 218 -13.28 11.37 -4.42
CA TYR A 218 -12.88 10.96 -3.07
C TYR A 218 -13.66 11.63 -1.95
N LYS A 219 -14.21 12.84 -2.16
CA LYS A 219 -14.78 13.71 -1.13
C LYS A 219 -15.78 13.00 -0.22
N GLU A 220 -16.75 12.28 -0.82
CA GLU A 220 -17.78 11.58 -0.07
C GLU A 220 -17.19 10.46 0.79
N ILE A 221 -16.44 9.53 0.18
CA ILE A 221 -15.87 8.37 0.89
C ILE A 221 -14.86 8.83 1.96
N VAL A 222 -14.07 9.87 1.69
CA VAL A 222 -13.19 10.49 2.68
C VAL A 222 -14.00 11.01 3.86
N GLY A 223 -15.13 11.68 3.63
CA GLY A 223 -16.06 12.10 4.69
C GLY A 223 -16.54 10.95 5.57
N LEU A 224 -16.92 9.82 4.95
CA LEU A 224 -17.36 8.61 5.66
C LEU A 224 -16.23 8.01 6.51
N LEU A 225 -15.03 7.88 5.95
CA LEU A 225 -13.88 7.34 6.68
C LEU A 225 -13.44 8.25 7.84
N ARG A 226 -13.56 9.57 7.68
CA ARG A 226 -13.29 10.57 8.75
C ARG A 226 -14.28 10.49 9.91
N CYS A 227 -15.38 9.76 9.78
CA CYS A 227 -16.27 9.46 10.91
C CYS A 227 -15.61 8.50 11.92
N PHE A 228 -14.62 7.71 11.53
CA PHE A 228 -13.96 6.76 12.42
C PHE A 228 -13.00 7.44 13.38
N HIS A 229 -12.83 6.86 14.57
CA HIS A 229 -11.90 7.36 15.56
C HIS A 229 -10.46 7.07 15.10
N GLY A 230 -9.59 8.09 15.12
CA GLY A 230 -8.19 7.99 14.67
C GLY A 230 -7.98 7.97 13.14
N ILE A 231 -9.03 8.22 12.34
CA ILE A 231 -8.92 8.43 10.89
C ILE A 231 -9.23 9.90 10.61
N ASP A 232 -8.37 10.56 9.83
CA ASP A 232 -8.63 11.87 9.26
C ASP A 232 -8.25 11.91 7.77
N THR A 233 -8.33 13.08 7.13
CA THR A 233 -8.15 13.27 5.68
C THR A 233 -6.97 12.47 5.10
N LEU A 234 -5.75 12.67 5.61
CA LEU A 234 -4.55 11.97 5.12
C LEU A 234 -4.65 10.45 5.24
N SER A 235 -5.15 9.95 6.38
CA SER A 235 -5.32 8.52 6.61
C SER A 235 -6.39 7.94 5.67
N ALA A 236 -7.52 8.64 5.52
CA ALA A 236 -8.62 8.23 4.67
C ALA A 236 -8.17 8.14 3.20
N ILE A 237 -7.57 9.20 2.66
CA ILE A 237 -7.15 9.22 1.25
C ILE A 237 -6.05 8.18 0.99
N THR A 238 -5.11 7.99 1.91
CA THR A 238 -4.07 6.94 1.78
C THR A 238 -4.70 5.54 1.73
N ILE A 239 -5.76 5.30 2.52
CA ILE A 239 -6.49 4.02 2.50
C ILE A 239 -7.14 3.77 1.14
N LEU A 240 -7.81 4.79 0.60
CA LEU A 240 -8.50 4.71 -0.68
C LEU A 240 -7.51 4.54 -1.85
N THR A 241 -6.43 5.30 -1.88
CA THR A 241 -5.44 5.25 -2.98
C THR A 241 -4.50 4.04 -2.93
N GLU A 242 -4.44 3.30 -1.83
CA GLU A 242 -3.67 2.05 -1.79
C GLU A 242 -4.53 0.81 -2.04
N ILE A 243 -5.82 0.83 -1.67
CA ILE A 243 -6.73 -0.33 -1.84
C ILE A 243 -7.51 -0.26 -3.16
N PHE A 244 -7.90 0.95 -3.57
CA PHE A 244 -8.77 1.30 -4.70
C PHE A 244 -10.17 0.73 -4.60
N GLU A 245 -10.30 -0.55 -4.96
CA GLU A 245 -11.59 -1.22 -5.06
C GLU A 245 -11.77 -2.13 -3.85
N PHE A 246 -12.75 -1.81 -3.01
CA PHE A 246 -13.10 -2.61 -1.84
C PHE A 246 -14.08 -3.74 -2.20
N GLY A 247 -14.87 -3.58 -3.26
CA GLY A 247 -15.84 -4.56 -3.72
C GLY A 247 -15.23 -5.88 -4.18
N ARG A 248 -13.95 -5.87 -4.62
CA ARG A 248 -13.22 -7.08 -5.03
C ARG A 248 -12.95 -8.07 -3.89
N PHE A 249 -13.11 -7.66 -2.63
CA PHE A 249 -12.97 -8.56 -1.49
C PHE A 249 -14.35 -9.09 -1.11
N GLU A 250 -14.56 -10.39 -1.27
CA GLU A 250 -15.84 -11.05 -0.94
C GLU A 250 -16.28 -10.84 0.52
N SER A 251 -15.32 -10.63 1.41
CA SER A 251 -15.59 -10.46 2.83
C SER A 251 -14.54 -9.57 3.49
N PRO A 252 -14.84 -8.96 4.66
CA PRO A 252 -13.86 -8.18 5.39
C PRO A 252 -12.65 -9.02 5.83
N ARG A 253 -12.80 -10.35 5.98
CA ARG A 253 -11.70 -11.27 6.31
C ARG A 253 -10.69 -11.37 5.17
N HIS A 254 -11.14 -11.31 3.91
CA HIS A 254 -10.25 -11.29 2.76
C HIS A 254 -9.40 -10.02 2.73
N LEU A 255 -9.99 -8.84 3.03
CA LEU A 255 -9.21 -7.61 3.17
C LEU A 255 -8.19 -7.69 4.32
N MET A 256 -8.60 -8.22 5.49
CA MET A 256 -7.69 -8.39 6.64
C MET A 256 -6.48 -9.26 6.30
N SER A 257 -6.70 -10.35 5.55
CA SER A 257 -5.64 -11.24 5.09
C SER A 257 -4.73 -10.56 4.07
N TYR A 258 -5.32 -9.86 3.09
CA TYR A 258 -4.59 -9.09 2.07
C TYR A 258 -3.67 -8.03 2.67
N LEU A 259 -4.10 -7.36 3.75
CA LEU A 259 -3.29 -6.37 4.47
C LEU A 259 -2.24 -6.98 5.41
N GLY A 260 -2.22 -8.31 5.53
CA GLY A 260 -1.29 -9.06 6.37
C GLY A 260 -1.51 -8.84 7.86
N LEU A 261 -2.76 -8.60 8.27
CA LEU A 261 -3.18 -8.38 9.67
C LEU A 261 -3.64 -9.66 10.36
N THR A 262 -3.75 -10.77 9.63
CA THR A 262 -4.11 -12.09 10.14
C THR A 262 -2.88 -12.81 10.72
N PRO A 263 -3.02 -13.55 11.83
CA PRO A 263 -1.95 -14.38 12.36
C PRO A 263 -1.62 -15.51 11.36
N SER A 264 -0.35 -15.88 11.25
CA SER A 264 0.05 -17.16 10.66
C SER A 264 -0.43 -18.30 11.55
N GLU A 265 -0.61 -19.47 10.96
CA GLU A 265 -1.13 -20.64 11.66
C GLU A 265 -0.39 -21.89 11.21
N ASN A 266 0.20 -22.61 12.17
CA ASN A 266 0.86 -23.90 11.99
C ASN A 266 0.16 -24.91 12.90
N SER A 267 -1.11 -25.18 12.62
CA SER A 267 -1.93 -26.11 13.39
C SER A 267 -1.85 -27.51 12.77
N SER A 268 -1.78 -28.55 13.62
CA SER A 268 -1.82 -29.95 13.19
C SER A 268 -2.69 -30.76 14.14
N GLY A 269 -3.60 -31.58 13.58
CA GLY A 269 -4.62 -32.29 14.37
C GLY A 269 -5.39 -31.34 15.29
N ASP A 270 -5.46 -31.69 16.57
CA ASP A 270 -6.18 -30.91 17.60
C ASP A 270 -5.38 -29.73 18.18
N LYS A 271 -4.12 -29.53 17.77
CA LYS A 271 -3.25 -28.47 18.32
C LYS A 271 -3.30 -27.23 17.43
N GLN A 272 -3.93 -26.17 17.94
CA GLN A 272 -3.88 -24.85 17.29
C GLN A 272 -2.65 -24.05 17.73
N LYS A 273 -1.75 -23.73 16.79
CA LYS A 273 -0.58 -22.87 17.04
C LYS A 273 -0.60 -21.66 16.11
N LYS A 274 -1.07 -20.54 16.65
CA LYS A 274 -1.06 -19.23 15.98
C LYS A 274 0.27 -18.50 16.21
N GLY A 275 0.85 -17.97 15.14
CA GLY A 275 2.12 -17.24 15.11
C GLY A 275 1.95 -15.73 15.04
N SER A 276 2.97 -15.07 14.50
CA SER A 276 2.96 -13.63 14.21
C SER A 276 2.01 -13.32 13.04
N ILE A 277 1.65 -12.05 12.84
CA ILE A 277 0.87 -11.69 11.64
C ILE A 277 1.67 -11.99 10.37
N THR A 278 0.98 -12.32 9.28
CA THR A 278 1.62 -12.72 8.01
C THR A 278 2.46 -11.59 7.40
N LYS A 279 2.16 -10.33 7.72
CA LYS A 279 2.80 -9.13 7.14
C LYS A 279 2.73 -9.05 5.62
N ALA A 280 1.86 -9.85 5.00
CA ALA A 280 1.58 -9.83 3.57
C ALA A 280 1.05 -8.46 3.11
N GLY A 281 1.16 -8.18 1.82
CA GLY A 281 0.62 -6.98 1.20
C GLY A 281 1.24 -5.67 1.69
N ASN A 282 0.43 -4.61 1.71
CA ASN A 282 0.92 -3.23 1.80
C ASN A 282 1.34 -2.81 3.22
N LYS A 283 2.65 -2.62 3.42
CA LYS A 283 3.25 -2.15 4.69
C LYS A 283 2.73 -0.78 5.12
N ARG A 284 2.44 0.15 4.18
CA ARG A 284 1.98 1.51 4.49
C ARG A 284 0.61 1.46 5.18
N ILE A 285 -0.32 0.71 4.61
CA ILE A 285 -1.67 0.55 5.15
C ILE A 285 -1.65 -0.18 6.48
N ARG A 286 -0.87 -1.26 6.59
CA ARG A 286 -0.72 -1.97 7.86
C ARG A 286 -0.17 -1.07 8.98
N ARG A 287 0.84 -0.24 8.68
CA ARG A 287 1.35 0.74 9.65
C ARG A 287 0.29 1.77 10.01
N LEU A 288 -0.40 2.34 9.02
CA LEU A 288 -1.44 3.34 9.23
C LEU A 288 -2.56 2.81 10.12
N LEU A 289 -3.07 1.62 9.84
CA LEU A 289 -4.11 0.98 10.66
C LEU A 289 -3.62 0.68 12.07
N ASN A 290 -2.36 0.26 12.24
CA ASN A 290 -1.76 0.07 13.55
C ASN A 290 -1.68 1.40 14.32
N GLU A 291 -1.22 2.48 13.69
CA GLU A 291 -1.15 3.82 14.30
C GLU A 291 -2.56 4.32 14.69
N THR A 292 -3.52 4.26 13.77
CA THR A 292 -4.92 4.61 14.03
C THR A 292 -5.54 3.78 15.16
N SER A 293 -5.26 2.48 15.20
CA SER A 293 -5.87 1.57 16.19
C SER A 293 -5.53 1.92 17.65
N TRP A 294 -4.41 2.64 17.87
CA TRP A 294 -4.03 3.09 19.22
C TRP A 294 -5.02 4.07 19.83
N HIS A 295 -5.84 4.75 19.02
CA HIS A 295 -6.89 5.63 19.53
C HIS A 295 -8.01 4.86 20.25
N TYR A 296 -8.20 3.57 19.96
CA TYR A 296 -9.22 2.74 20.60
C TYR A 296 -8.77 2.15 21.94
N ARG A 297 -7.55 2.46 22.42
CA ARG A 297 -7.11 2.03 23.76
C ARG A 297 -7.94 2.64 24.89
N TYR A 298 -8.54 3.79 24.63
CA TYR A 298 -9.37 4.53 25.58
C TYR A 298 -10.85 4.16 25.45
N ARG A 299 -11.65 4.52 26.46
CA ARG A 299 -13.12 4.41 26.39
C ARG A 299 -13.62 5.25 25.23
N TYR A 300 -14.48 4.66 24.40
CA TYR A 300 -15.06 5.36 23.28
C TYR A 300 -15.97 6.50 23.74
N ALA A 301 -15.59 7.73 23.36
CA ALA A 301 -16.41 8.92 23.47
C ALA A 301 -16.03 9.87 22.32
N PRO A 302 -16.99 10.35 21.51
CA PRO A 302 -16.68 11.24 20.39
C PRO A 302 -16.24 12.61 20.91
N SER A 303 -15.02 13.02 20.54
CA SER A 303 -14.44 14.33 20.88
C SER A 303 -15.19 15.47 20.18
N LYS A 304 -15.03 16.71 20.66
CA LYS A 304 -15.57 17.92 20.00
C LYS A 304 -15.16 17.99 18.53
N ALA A 305 -13.89 17.72 18.23
CA ALA A 305 -13.37 17.68 16.87
C ALA A 305 -14.02 16.58 16.00
N LEU A 306 -14.23 15.39 16.56
CA LEU A 306 -14.91 14.30 15.84
C LEU A 306 -16.39 14.63 15.58
N LYS A 307 -17.09 15.22 16.55
CA LYS A 307 -18.46 15.70 16.36
C LYS A 307 -18.55 16.76 15.26
N LYS A 308 -17.61 17.72 15.21
CA LYS A 308 -17.56 18.75 14.14
C LYS A 308 -17.42 18.12 12.75
N ARG A 309 -16.53 17.13 12.59
CA ARG A 309 -16.32 16.44 11.30
C ARG A 309 -17.52 15.62 10.82
N ARG A 310 -18.40 15.22 11.73
CA ARG A 310 -19.58 14.39 11.44
C ARG A 310 -20.85 15.17 11.11
N LYS A 311 -20.86 16.50 11.26
CA LYS A 311 -22.08 17.33 11.12
C LYS A 311 -22.80 17.12 9.78
N GLU A 312 -22.03 17.00 8.70
CA GLU A 312 -22.55 16.85 7.32
C GLU A 312 -22.54 15.40 6.84
N GLN A 313 -22.23 14.44 7.73
CA GLN A 313 -22.08 13.05 7.37
C GLN A 313 -23.38 12.28 7.59
N PRO A 314 -23.69 11.28 6.74
CA PRO A 314 -24.95 10.57 6.85
C PRO A 314 -25.02 9.73 8.12
N ARG A 315 -26.21 9.70 8.74
CA ARG A 315 -26.46 9.03 10.02
C ARG A 315 -26.02 7.57 10.02
N TRP A 316 -26.29 6.82 8.96
CA TRP A 316 -25.90 5.41 8.83
C TRP A 316 -24.39 5.20 8.95
N ALA A 317 -23.56 6.10 8.41
CA ALA A 317 -22.11 5.98 8.48
C ALA A 317 -21.58 6.34 9.87
N ILE A 318 -22.20 7.33 10.52
CA ILE A 318 -21.90 7.69 11.90
C ILE A 318 -22.22 6.53 12.84
N GLU A 319 -23.35 5.85 12.65
CA GLU A 319 -23.76 4.69 13.46
C GLU A 319 -22.79 3.52 13.31
N ILE A 320 -22.30 3.24 12.09
CA ILE A 320 -21.24 2.23 11.85
C ILE A 320 -19.95 2.64 12.57
N ALA A 321 -19.52 3.90 12.45
CA ALA A 321 -18.31 4.38 13.10
C ALA A 321 -18.40 4.35 14.64
N ASP A 322 -19.59 4.62 15.20
CA ASP A 322 -19.88 4.52 16.63
C ASP A 322 -19.90 3.06 17.11
N ALA A 323 -20.49 2.15 16.34
CA ALA A 323 -20.45 0.72 16.61
C ALA A 323 -19.00 0.20 16.60
N ALA A 324 -18.19 0.63 15.62
CA ALA A 324 -16.76 0.35 15.57
C ALA A 324 -16.06 0.89 16.82
N GLY A 325 -16.27 2.16 17.17
CA GLY A 325 -15.75 2.79 18.39
C GLY A 325 -15.98 1.96 19.64
N ARG A 326 -17.24 1.62 19.93
CA ARG A 326 -17.60 0.83 21.11
C ARG A 326 -16.97 -0.56 21.09
N ARG A 327 -17.05 -1.27 19.95
CA ARG A 327 -16.56 -2.64 19.81
C ARG A 327 -15.04 -2.70 19.96
N LEU A 328 -14.32 -1.85 19.23
CA LEU A 328 -12.86 -1.85 19.17
C LEU A 328 -12.26 -1.44 20.52
N SER A 329 -12.84 -0.45 21.22
CA SER A 329 -12.42 -0.10 22.58
C SER A 329 -12.67 -1.22 23.58
N LYS A 330 -13.82 -1.91 23.49
CA LYS A 330 -14.11 -3.09 24.32
C LYS A 330 -13.12 -4.23 24.04
N ARG A 331 -12.81 -4.47 22.77
CA ARG A 331 -11.85 -5.50 22.33
C ARG A 331 -10.45 -5.23 22.85
N HIS A 332 -9.95 -4.00 22.73
CA HIS A 332 -8.66 -3.61 23.26
C HIS A 332 -8.58 -3.90 24.76
N ARG A 333 -9.54 -3.37 25.53
CA ARG A 333 -9.59 -3.54 26.99
C ARG A 333 -9.68 -5.02 27.39
N HIS A 334 -10.51 -5.79 26.70
CA HIS A 334 -10.65 -7.23 26.97
C HIS A 334 -9.31 -7.98 26.78
N LEU A 335 -8.56 -7.69 25.72
CA LEU A 335 -7.28 -8.33 25.47
C LEU A 335 -6.21 -7.93 26.49
N ILE A 336 -6.17 -6.65 26.89
CA ILE A 336 -5.28 -6.17 27.96
C ILE A 336 -5.61 -6.87 29.28
N ASN A 337 -6.90 -6.95 29.65
CA ASN A 337 -7.33 -7.62 30.88
C ASN A 337 -7.04 -9.13 30.88
N LYS A 338 -6.88 -9.75 29.71
CA LYS A 338 -6.42 -11.14 29.53
C LYS A 338 -4.88 -11.27 29.51
N GLY A 339 -4.14 -10.23 29.90
CA GLY A 339 -2.68 -10.23 29.96
C GLY A 339 -1.97 -10.21 28.60
N LYS A 340 -2.67 -9.86 27.50
CA LYS A 340 -2.00 -9.75 26.19
C LYS A 340 -1.19 -8.46 26.12
N MET A 341 0.01 -8.56 25.54
CA MET A 341 0.85 -7.39 25.28
C MET A 341 0.09 -6.29 24.50
N PRO A 342 0.26 -5.00 24.85
CA PRO A 342 -0.45 -3.91 24.20
C PRO A 342 -0.33 -3.90 22.68
N CYS A 343 0.86 -4.14 22.13
CA CYS A 343 1.06 -4.21 20.69
C CYS A 343 0.24 -5.34 20.01
N LYS A 344 0.07 -6.49 20.68
CA LYS A 344 -0.77 -7.59 20.17
C LYS A 344 -2.25 -7.23 20.23
N ALA A 345 -2.69 -6.59 21.30
CA ALA A 345 -4.05 -6.09 21.42
C ALA A 345 -4.37 -5.04 20.34
N ASN A 346 -3.44 -4.10 20.12
CA ASN A 346 -3.56 -3.06 19.10
C ASN A 346 -3.67 -3.64 17.68
N ILE A 347 -2.85 -4.63 17.33
CA ILE A 347 -2.94 -5.30 16.02
C ILE A 347 -4.26 -6.05 15.84
N ALA A 348 -4.80 -6.69 16.88
CA ALA A 348 -6.11 -7.31 16.81
C ALA A 348 -7.22 -6.27 16.54
N VAL A 349 -7.10 -5.07 17.13
CA VAL A 349 -7.99 -3.93 16.88
C VAL A 349 -7.82 -3.39 15.46
N ALA A 350 -6.59 -3.21 14.98
CA ALA A 350 -6.30 -2.77 13.61
C ALA A 350 -6.92 -3.72 12.56
N ARG A 351 -6.86 -5.03 12.83
CA ARG A 351 -7.50 -6.06 12.00
C ARG A 351 -9.02 -5.87 11.96
N GLU A 352 -9.68 -5.71 13.10
CA GLU A 352 -11.14 -5.50 13.13
C GLU A 352 -11.54 -4.15 12.52
N LEU A 353 -10.74 -3.09 12.70
CA LEU A 353 -10.94 -1.78 12.07
C LEU A 353 -10.94 -1.88 10.54
N ALA A 354 -10.01 -2.64 9.94
CA ALA A 354 -10.02 -2.90 8.50
C ALA A 354 -11.36 -3.48 8.02
N GLY A 355 -11.98 -4.34 8.83
CA GLY A 355 -13.31 -4.90 8.53
C GLY A 355 -14.42 -3.86 8.54
N PHE A 356 -14.39 -2.91 9.49
CA PHE A 356 -15.36 -1.82 9.51
C PHE A 356 -15.17 -0.82 8.36
N ILE A 357 -13.92 -0.54 7.98
CA ILE A 357 -13.59 0.30 6.82
C ILE A 357 -14.11 -0.37 5.54
N TRP A 358 -13.88 -1.67 5.37
CA TRP A 358 -14.46 -2.42 4.25
C TRP A 358 -15.98 -2.30 4.24
N PHE A 359 -16.62 -2.54 5.40
CA PHE A 359 -18.07 -2.52 5.51
C PHE A 359 -18.67 -1.16 5.13
N VAL A 360 -18.14 -0.05 5.65
CA VAL A 360 -18.68 1.29 5.33
C VAL A 360 -18.52 1.64 3.86
N VAL A 361 -17.40 1.27 3.22
CA VAL A 361 -17.15 1.55 1.80
C VAL A 361 -18.03 0.69 0.91
N THR A 362 -18.20 -0.60 1.20
CA THR A 362 -19.12 -1.47 0.45
C THR A 362 -20.57 -0.99 0.58
N GLN A 363 -20.97 -0.55 1.78
CA GLN A 363 -22.29 0.02 2.05
C GLN A 363 -22.53 1.35 1.32
N TYR A 364 -21.49 2.15 1.12
CA TYR A 364 -21.54 3.36 0.29
C TYR A 364 -21.80 3.01 -1.18
N HIS A 365 -21.01 2.10 -1.76
CA HIS A 365 -21.18 1.70 -3.17
C HIS A 365 -22.55 1.07 -3.43
N ALA A 366 -23.03 0.20 -2.53
CA ALA A 366 -24.36 -0.38 -2.64
C ALA A 366 -25.45 0.69 -2.70
N ARG A 367 -25.39 1.72 -1.84
CA ARG A 367 -26.36 2.83 -1.82
C ARG A 367 -26.26 3.74 -3.04
N LYS A 368 -25.05 3.99 -3.53
CA LYS A 368 -24.84 4.81 -4.72
C LYS A 368 -25.44 4.15 -5.95
N ASN A 369 -25.19 2.86 -6.14
CA ASN A 369 -25.78 2.10 -7.25
C ASN A 369 -27.32 2.08 -7.21
N THR A 370 -27.93 2.05 -6.02
CA THR A 370 -29.41 2.14 -5.90
C THR A 370 -29.95 3.53 -6.25
N LYS A 371 -29.20 4.61 -5.97
CA LYS A 371 -29.58 5.97 -6.33
C LYS A 371 -29.43 6.25 -7.82
N ASP A 372 -28.42 5.67 -8.46
CA ASP A 372 -28.19 5.85 -9.90
C ASP A 372 -29.18 5.02 -10.75
N ALA A 373 -29.86 4.05 -10.14
CA ALA A 373 -30.87 3.19 -10.78
C ALA A 373 -32.32 3.66 -10.59
N ALA A 374 -32.55 4.69 -9.76
CA ALA A 374 -33.85 5.28 -9.46
C ALA A 374 -33.92 6.70 -10.05
#